data_AF-A0A3D1ZGW3-F1
#
_entry.id   AF-A0A3D1ZGW3-F1
#
_cell.length_a   1.000
_cell.length_b   1.000
_cell.length_c   1.000
_cell.angle_alpha   90.00
_cell.angle_beta   90.00
_cell.angle_gamma   90.00
#
_symmetry.space_group_name_H-M   'P 1'
#
loop_
_entity.id
_entity.type
_entity.pdbx_description
1 polymer ?
#
loop_
_entity_poly.entity_id
_entity_poly.type
_entity_poly.pdbx_seq_one_letter_code
_entity_poly.pdbx_strand_id
1 'polypeptide(L)' 'GRNEPGTGEINYPFLFGFIDNIDYEGWIGCEYRPAGDTIEGLGWIEPYLE' A
#
# COMPACT_ATOMS: atom_id res chain seq x y z
N GLY A 1 -3.61 -9.82 3.42
CA GLY A 1 -3.07 -10.49 2.22
C GLY A 1 -3.72 -10.01 0.93
N ARG A 2 -5.06 -10.10 0.82
CA ARG A 2 -5.85 -9.37 -0.20
C ARG A 2 -6.73 -8.27 0.38
N ASN A 3 -6.46 -7.88 1.63
CA ASN A 3 -7.01 -6.69 2.26
C ASN A 3 -5.94 -5.59 2.19
N GLU A 4 -6.02 -4.57 3.04
CA GLU A 4 -5.10 -3.43 3.07
C GLU A 4 -3.63 -3.91 3.10
N PRO A 5 -2.71 -3.22 2.38
CA PRO A 5 -1.27 -3.43 2.50
C PRO A 5 -0.83 -3.45 3.97
N GLY A 6 -0.12 -4.51 4.37
CA GLY A 6 0.30 -4.74 5.78
C GLY A 6 -0.52 -5.78 6.54
N THR A 7 -1.63 -6.29 5.99
CA THR A 7 -2.46 -7.35 6.58
C THR A 7 -2.01 -8.78 6.22
N GLY A 8 -0.77 -8.98 5.78
CA GLY A 8 -0.25 -10.28 5.30
C GLY A 8 1.27 -10.40 5.47
N GLU A 9 1.87 -11.41 4.83
CA GLU A 9 3.32 -11.69 4.94
C GLU A 9 4.21 -10.69 4.18
N ILE A 10 3.64 -9.92 3.24
CA ILE A 10 4.38 -8.96 2.42
C ILE A 10 4.63 -7.68 3.20
N ASN A 11 5.90 -7.30 3.33
CA ASN A 11 6.33 -6.00 3.85
C ASN A 11 6.26 -4.93 2.75
N TYR A 12 5.08 -4.32 2.57
CA TYR A 12 4.85 -3.30 1.56
C TYR A 12 5.70 -2.02 1.72
N PRO A 13 5.94 -1.47 2.93
CA PRO A 13 6.83 -0.33 3.10
C PRO A 13 8.24 -0.55 2.51
N PHE A 14 8.81 -1.75 2.68
CA PHE A 14 10.07 -2.10 2.03
C PHE A 14 9.97 -2.11 0.50
N LEU A 15 8.89 -2.67 -0.05
CA LEU A 15 8.69 -2.73 -1.50
C LEU A 15 8.48 -1.35 -2.11
N PHE A 16 7.73 -0.45 -1.45
CA PHE A 16 7.55 0.92 -1.92
C PHE A 16 8.89 1.65 -1.96
N GLY A 17 9.69 1.58 -0.90
CA GLY A 17 11.04 2.16 -0.92
C GLY A 17 11.96 1.52 -1.97
N PHE A 18 11.83 0.22 -2.25
CA PHE A 18 12.57 -0.42 -3.34
C PHE A 18 12.13 0.09 -4.72
N ILE A 19 10.82 0.24 -4.96
CA ILE A 19 10.25 0.76 -6.21
C ILE A 19 10.71 2.20 -6.45
N ASP A 20 10.72 3.02 -5.40
CA ASP A 20 11.26 4.39 -5.46
C ASP A 20 12.75 4.38 -5.82
N ASN A 21 13.54 3.48 -5.22
CA ASN A 21 14.98 3.37 -5.48
C ASN A 21 15.35 2.91 -6.90
N ILE A 22 14.41 2.35 -7.66
CA ILE A 22 14.61 1.97 -9.07
C ILE A 22 13.98 2.96 -10.06
N ASP A 23 13.59 4.15 -9.58
CA ASP A 23 13.05 5.25 -10.38
C ASP A 23 11.80 4.85 -11.20
N TYR A 24 10.91 4.05 -10.61
CA TYR A 24 9.64 3.73 -11.25
C TYR A 24 8.66 4.91 -11.14
N GLU A 25 8.45 5.61 -12.26
CA GLU A 25 7.56 6.79 -12.34
C GLU A 25 6.08 6.45 -12.63
N GLY A 26 5.72 5.17 -12.63
CA GLY A 26 4.36 4.72 -12.91
C GLY A 26 3.44 4.75 -11.69
N TRP A 27 2.22 4.23 -11.86
CA TRP A 27 1.22 4.17 -10.78
C TRP A 27 1.23 2.81 -10.06
N ILE A 28 1.02 2.83 -8.75
CA ILE A 28 0.76 1.63 -7.94
C ILE A 28 -0.75 1.49 -7.73
N GLY A 29 -1.33 0.44 -8.31
CA GLY A 29 -2.75 0.13 -8.14
C GLY A 29 -3.05 -0.44 -6.75
N CYS A 30 -4.00 0.17 -6.03
CA CYS A 30 -4.46 -0.29 -4.72
C CYS A 30 -5.58 -1.35 -4.86
N GLU A 31 -5.34 -2.43 -5.60
CA GLU A 31 -6.35 -3.47 -5.83
C GLU A 31 -6.41 -4.49 -4.68
N TYR A 32 -7.27 -4.22 -3.71
CA TYR A 32 -7.57 -5.13 -2.61
C TYR A 32 -9.06 -5.06 -2.22
N ARG A 33 -9.51 -6.03 -1.43
CA ARG A 33 -10.83 -6.02 -0.80
C ARG A 33 -10.68 -5.49 0.62
N PRO A 34 -11.20 -4.30 0.98
CA PRO A 34 -11.10 -3.78 2.34
C PRO A 34 -11.55 -4.80 3.39
N ALA A 35 -10.85 -4.84 4.53
CA ALA A 35 -11.23 -5.73 5.63
C ALA A 35 -12.55 -5.31 6.28
N GLY A 36 -12.86 -4.01 6.23
CA GLY A 36 -14.06 -3.40 6.81
C GLY A 36 -14.48 -2.16 6.01
N ASP A 37 -14.79 -1.07 6.70
CA ASP A 37 -15.01 0.23 6.04
C ASP A 37 -13.73 0.70 5.35
N THR A 38 -13.87 1.17 4.11
CA THR A 38 -12.72 1.59 3.30
C THR A 38 -11.96 2.73 3.95
N ILE A 39 -12.67 3.75 4.45
CA ILE A 39 -12.05 4.98 4.96
C ILE A 39 -11.31 4.70 6.27
N GLU A 40 -11.90 3.89 7.16
CA GLU A 40 -11.25 3.44 8.38
C GLU A 40 -9.95 2.66 8.11
N GLY A 41 -9.88 1.96 6.96
CA GLY A 41 -8.71 1.18 6.54
C GLY A 41 -7.59 1.98 5.87
N LEU A 42 -7.76 3.27 5.56
CA LEU A 42 -6.77 4.05 4.79
C LEU A 42 -5.53 4.49 5.60
N GLY A 43 -5.41 4.13 6.88
CA GLY A 43 -4.23 4.49 7.68
C GLY A 43 -2.89 4.03 7.08
N TRP A 44 -2.89 2.97 6.26
CA TRP A 44 -1.66 2.49 5.61
C TRP A 44 -1.11 3.46 4.56
N ILE A 45 -1.96 4.27 3.91
CA ILE A 45 -1.54 5.15 2.81
C ILE A 45 -1.12 6.54 3.28
N GLU A 46 -1.46 6.94 4.51
CA GLU A 46 -1.17 8.28 5.06
C GLU A 46 0.26 8.79 4.83
N PRO A 47 1.33 7.98 4.98
CA PRO A 47 2.70 8.44 4.73
C PRO A 47 3.01 8.79 3.27
N TYR A 48 2.15 8.41 2.33
CA TYR A 48 2.33 8.55 0.88
C TYR A 48 1.34 9.54 0.24
N LEU A 49 0.51 10.21 1.04
CA LEU A 49 -0.40 11.26 0.60
C LEU A 49 0.23 12.64 0.81
N GLU A 50 -0.08 13.59 -0.08
CA GLU A 50 0.25 15.02 0.08
C GLU A 50 -0.74 15.75 1.01
#